data_AF-A0A2V8LNM2-F1
#
_entry.id   AF-A0A2V8LNM2-F1
#
_cell.length_a   1.000
_cell.length_b   1.000
_cell.length_c   1.000
_cell.angle_alpha   90.00
_cell.angle_beta   90.00
_cell.angle_gamma   90.00
#
_symmetry.space_group_name_H-M   'P 1'
#
loop_
_entity.id
_entity.type
_entity.pdbx_description
1 polymer ?
#
loop_
_entity_poly.entity_id
_entity_poly.type
_entity_poly.pdbx_seq_one_letter_code
_entity_poly.pdbx_strand_id
1 'polypeptide(L)'
;MAGVLDVRAALAASGQNPLEALHLPELEAGFHLLYELKPEEGHKQFEAWQKSHPQDPLGSASEAAAYLFEECYRQGVLTSEFFLGDKRFLGQIALKPDPELRGPFFAAVKQAQDRAQLRLKAKPDDTNALRILLEQNVTRWCKR
;
A
#
# COMPACT_ATOMS: atom_id res chain seq x y z
N MET A 1 12.92 38.95 -4.91
CA MET A 1 13.71 38.07 -4.02
C MET A 1 12.76 37.56 -2.95
N ALA A 2 12.03 36.47 -3.22
CA ALA A 2 10.87 36.03 -2.44
C ALA A 2 11.15 34.72 -1.70
N GLY A 3 10.90 34.73 -0.39
CA GLY A 3 10.27 33.63 0.33
C GLY A 3 10.97 32.27 0.34
N VAL A 4 12.19 32.21 0.85
CA VAL A 4 12.75 30.96 1.42
C VAL A 4 12.76 31.09 2.95
N LEU A 5 11.64 31.53 3.53
CA LEU A 5 11.43 31.42 4.98
C LEU A 5 10.72 30.10 5.26
N ASP A 6 11.58 29.12 5.50
CA ASP A 6 11.50 28.28 6.69
C ASP A 6 10.42 27.19 6.75
N VAL A 7 10.41 26.35 5.71
CA VAL A 7 9.82 25.00 5.78
C VAL A 7 10.41 24.21 6.97
N ARG A 8 11.67 24.49 7.37
CA ARG A 8 12.32 23.85 8.52
C ARG A 8 11.71 24.29 9.86
N ALA A 9 11.40 25.57 10.04
CA ALA A 9 10.73 26.06 11.25
C ALA A 9 9.28 25.55 11.37
N ALA A 10 8.57 25.39 10.25
CA ALA A 10 7.23 24.79 10.25
C ALA A 10 7.24 23.30 10.65
N LEU A 11 8.27 22.56 10.26
CA LEU A 11 8.46 21.14 10.63
C LEU A 11 8.91 20.95 12.10
N ALA A 12 9.60 21.94 12.68
CA ALA A 12 10.03 21.90 14.07
C ALA A 12 8.89 22.16 15.06
N ALA A 13 7.87 22.95 14.66
CA ALA A 13 6.73 23.31 15.51
C ALA A 13 5.71 22.17 15.71
N SER A 14 5.72 21.14 14.86
CA SER A 14 4.80 20.00 14.93
C SER A 14 5.36 18.79 15.68
N GLY A 15 6.62 18.80 16.13
CA GLY A 15 7.23 17.68 16.87
C GLY A 15 7.17 16.33 16.14
N GLN A 16 6.93 16.34 14.83
CA GLN A 16 6.71 15.16 14.02
C GLN A 16 7.77 15.10 12.94
N ASN A 17 8.71 14.18 13.09
CA ASN A 17 9.48 13.67 11.97
C ASN A 17 8.48 13.11 10.94
N PRO A 18 8.52 13.53 9.66
CA PRO A 18 7.68 12.96 8.60
C PRO A 18 7.86 11.44 8.44
N LEU A 19 9.01 10.92 8.89
CA LEU A 19 9.33 9.50 8.91
C LEU A 19 8.77 8.75 10.12
N GLU A 20 8.45 9.44 11.21
CA GLU A 20 7.89 8.83 12.43
C GLU A 20 6.39 8.56 12.27
N ALA A 21 5.69 9.34 11.45
CA ALA A 21 4.32 9.07 11.03
C ALA A 21 4.18 7.83 10.10
N LEU A 22 5.30 7.25 9.65
CA LEU A 22 5.34 6.00 8.88
C LEU A 22 5.56 4.76 9.76
N HIS A 23 5.95 4.91 11.03
CA HIS A 23 6.06 3.80 11.98
C HIS A 23 4.70 3.57 12.64
N LEU A 24 3.84 2.84 11.94
CA LEU A 24 2.66 2.22 12.52
C LEU A 24 3.03 0.77 12.82
N PRO A 25 3.59 0.47 14.02
CA PRO A 25 4.19 -0.83 14.32
C PRO A 25 3.20 -1.98 14.11
N GLU A 26 1.90 -1.73 14.27
CA GLU A 26 0.85 -2.70 14.00
C GLU A 26 0.70 -3.02 12.51
N LEU A 27 0.81 -2.04 11.61
CA LEU A 27 0.81 -2.30 10.17
C LEU A 27 2.14 -2.92 9.74
N GLU A 28 3.25 -2.47 10.30
CA GLU A 28 4.58 -3.04 10.04
C GLU A 28 4.64 -4.53 10.40
N ALA A 29 4.04 -4.92 11.54
CA ALA A 29 3.90 -6.33 11.91
C ALA A 29 3.14 -7.14 10.84
N GLY A 30 2.10 -6.55 10.23
CA GLY A 30 1.38 -7.18 9.12
C GLY A 30 2.28 -7.41 7.91
N PHE A 31 3.11 -6.44 7.54
CA PHE A 31 4.08 -6.59 6.45
C PHE A 31 5.18 -7.61 6.77
N HIS A 32 5.66 -7.67 8.02
CA HIS A 32 6.60 -8.71 8.44
C HIS A 32 6.03 -10.12 8.25
N LEU A 33 4.75 -10.33 8.57
CA LEU A 33 4.08 -11.61 8.34
C LEU A 33 4.04 -11.98 6.85
N LEU A 34 3.86 -11.00 5.94
CA LEU A 34 3.96 -11.25 4.50
C LEU A 34 5.35 -11.75 4.10
N TYR A 35 6.41 -11.11 4.60
CA TYR A 35 7.79 -11.54 4.33
C TYR A 35 8.13 -12.91 4.93
N GLU A 36 7.46 -13.30 6.02
CA GLU A 36 7.53 -14.65 6.58
C GLU A 36 6.66 -15.68 5.84
N LEU A 37 6.00 -15.27 4.74
CA LEU A 37 5.07 -16.10 3.96
C LEU A 37 3.86 -16.58 4.77
N LYS A 38 3.36 -15.71 5.66
CA LYS A 38 2.16 -15.89 6.49
C LYS A 38 1.07 -14.87 6.10
N PRO A 39 0.52 -14.96 4.87
CA PRO A 39 -0.41 -13.96 4.36
C PRO A 39 -1.71 -13.93 5.17
N GLU A 40 -2.26 -15.07 5.58
CA GLU A 40 -3.50 -15.12 6.37
C GLU A 40 -3.38 -14.33 7.69
N GLU A 41 -2.25 -14.44 8.37
CA GLU A 41 -1.95 -13.68 9.59
C GLU A 41 -1.76 -12.19 9.29
N GLY A 42 -1.10 -11.86 8.17
CA GLY A 42 -0.99 -10.49 7.68
C GLY A 42 -2.36 -9.84 7.45
N HIS A 43 -3.27 -10.53 6.75
CA HIS A 43 -4.65 -10.08 6.55
C HIS A 43 -5.39 -9.84 7.87
N LYS A 44 -5.26 -10.74 8.85
CA LYS A 44 -5.87 -10.56 10.18
C LYS A 44 -5.32 -9.31 10.89
N GLN A 45 -4.04 -9.03 10.75
CA GLN A 45 -3.42 -7.84 11.33
C GLN A 45 -3.94 -6.55 10.71
N PHE A 46 -4.07 -6.51 9.38
CA PHE A 46 -4.64 -5.37 8.67
C PHE A 46 -6.15 -5.21 8.93
N GLU A 47 -6.89 -6.31 9.04
CA GLU A 47 -8.31 -6.27 9.44
C GLU A 47 -8.47 -5.69 10.85
N ALA A 48 -7.63 -6.08 11.80
CA ALA A 48 -7.63 -5.53 13.16
C ALA A 48 -7.37 -4.02 13.15
N TRP A 49 -6.41 -3.54 12.35
CA TRP A 49 -6.17 -2.12 12.15
C TRP A 49 -7.39 -1.38 11.58
N GLN A 50 -8.03 -1.94 10.56
CA GLN A 50 -9.20 -1.33 9.95
C GLN A 50 -10.39 -1.22 10.92
N LYS A 51 -10.53 -2.18 11.84
CA LYS A 51 -11.56 -2.14 12.89
C LYS A 51 -11.29 -1.04 13.93
N SER A 52 -10.03 -0.85 14.31
CA SER A 52 -9.65 0.21 15.27
C SER A 52 -9.55 1.60 14.63
N HIS A 53 -9.29 1.69 13.33
CA HIS A 53 -9.11 2.93 12.57
C HIS A 53 -10.00 2.97 11.32
N PRO A 54 -11.34 3.01 11.45
CA PRO A 54 -12.26 2.86 10.31
C PRO A 54 -12.17 3.99 9.27
N GLN A 55 -11.65 5.16 9.65
CA GLN A 55 -11.47 6.31 8.76
C GLN A 55 -10.07 6.39 8.16
N ASP A 56 -9.14 5.52 8.58
CA ASP A 56 -7.79 5.51 8.07
C ASP A 56 -7.74 4.74 6.74
N PRO A 57 -7.29 5.38 5.64
CA PRO A 57 -7.14 4.69 4.37
C PRO A 57 -5.96 3.71 4.32
N LEU A 58 -4.98 3.81 5.24
CA LEU A 58 -3.79 2.94 5.24
C LEU A 58 -4.09 1.48 5.50
N GLY A 59 -5.11 1.16 6.31
CA GLY A 59 -5.51 -0.23 6.55
C GLY A 59 -5.96 -0.94 5.28
N SER A 60 -6.83 -0.31 4.48
CA SER A 60 -7.27 -0.88 3.20
C SER A 60 -6.17 -0.87 2.14
N ALA A 61 -5.25 0.09 2.19
CA ALA A 61 -4.09 0.10 1.30
C ALA A 61 -3.12 -1.06 1.63
N SER A 62 -2.92 -1.35 2.91
CA SER A 62 -2.09 -2.47 3.36
C SER A 62 -2.73 -3.82 3.01
N GLU A 63 -4.05 -3.93 3.13
CA GLU A 63 -4.82 -5.10 2.66
C GLU A 63 -4.66 -5.33 1.15
N ALA A 64 -4.72 -4.26 0.35
CA ALA A 64 -4.46 -4.36 -1.09
C ALA A 64 -3.02 -4.82 -1.38
N ALA A 65 -2.04 -4.35 -0.61
CA ALA A 65 -0.66 -4.79 -0.75
C ALA A 65 -0.48 -6.28 -0.41
N ALA A 66 -1.21 -6.80 0.58
CA ALA A 66 -1.21 -8.22 0.94
C ALA A 66 -1.66 -9.11 -0.22
N TYR A 67 -2.83 -8.81 -0.82
CA TYR A 67 -3.31 -9.55 -1.98
C TYR A 67 -2.35 -9.50 -3.18
N LEU A 68 -1.71 -8.34 -3.40
CA LEU A 68 -0.72 -8.21 -4.46
C LEU A 68 0.53 -9.06 -4.18
N PHE A 69 0.98 -9.11 -2.93
CA PHE A 69 2.11 -9.92 -2.51
C PHE A 69 1.83 -11.41 -2.72
N GLU A 70 0.67 -11.90 -2.29
CA GLU A 70 0.24 -13.29 -2.50
C GLU A 70 0.24 -13.65 -3.99
N GLU A 71 -0.28 -12.76 -4.82
CA GLU A 71 -0.32 -12.97 -6.26
C GLU A 71 1.08 -13.00 -6.87
N CYS A 72 1.99 -12.11 -6.44
CA CYS A 72 3.39 -12.12 -6.87
C CYS A 72 4.11 -13.40 -6.41
N TYR A 73 3.82 -13.88 -5.20
CA TYR A 73 4.37 -15.13 -4.67
C TYR A 73 3.88 -16.34 -5.47
N ARG A 74 2.57 -16.44 -5.72
CA ARG A 74 1.93 -17.52 -6.50
C ARG A 74 2.44 -17.58 -7.94
N GLN A 75 2.71 -16.42 -8.54
CA GLN A 75 3.27 -16.32 -9.89
C GLN A 75 4.79 -16.54 -9.94
N GLY A 76 5.44 -16.74 -8.80
CA GLY A 76 6.88 -16.96 -8.69
C GLY A 76 7.71 -15.71 -8.99
N VAL A 77 7.11 -14.53 -9.08
CA VAL A 77 7.79 -13.26 -9.38
C VAL A 77 8.81 -12.90 -8.28
N LEU A 78 8.59 -13.38 -7.06
CA LEU A 78 9.47 -13.16 -5.90
C LEU A 78 10.59 -14.20 -5.76
N THR A 79 10.76 -15.11 -6.73
CA THR A 79 11.72 -16.23 -6.64
C THR A 79 13.00 -16.00 -7.45
N SER A 80 14.11 -16.58 -7.02
CA SER A 80 15.39 -16.53 -7.78
C SER A 80 15.26 -17.09 -9.19
N GLU A 81 14.40 -18.08 -9.41
CA GLU A 81 14.15 -18.68 -10.73
C GLU A 81 13.58 -17.66 -11.73
N PHE A 82 12.74 -16.74 -11.25
CA PHE A 82 12.24 -15.63 -12.08
C PHE A 82 13.38 -14.71 -12.55
N PHE A 83 14.36 -14.44 -11.69
CA PHE A 83 15.51 -13.60 -12.02
C PHE A 83 16.57 -14.30 -12.88
N LEU A 84 16.75 -15.61 -12.72
CA LEU A 84 17.71 -16.41 -13.49
C LEU A 84 17.18 -16.83 -14.87
N GLY A 85 15.87 -16.71 -15.10
CA GLY A 85 15.22 -17.02 -16.37
C GLY A 85 15.33 -15.90 -17.41
N ASP A 86 16.41 -15.91 -18.19
CA ASP A 86 16.76 -14.93 -19.24
C ASP A 86 15.59 -14.54 -20.19
N LYS A 87 14.65 -15.48 -20.46
CA LYS A 87 13.52 -15.26 -21.37
C LYS A 87 12.33 -14.51 -20.77
N ARG A 88 12.14 -14.54 -19.44
CA ARG A 88 11.06 -13.80 -18.75
C ARG A 88 11.46 -12.35 -18.49
N PHE A 89 12.75 -12.09 -18.36
CA PHE A 89 13.32 -10.75 -18.19
C PHE A 89 13.27 -9.92 -19.49
N LEU A 90 13.26 -10.57 -20.66
CA LEU A 90 13.34 -9.94 -21.99
C LEU A 90 12.01 -9.91 -22.79
N GLY A 91 10.85 -10.23 -22.19
CA GLY A 91 9.55 -10.26 -22.88
C GLY A 91 8.33 -10.11 -21.96
N GLN A 92 7.12 -10.04 -22.54
CA GLN A 92 5.85 -9.98 -21.80
C GLN A 92 5.69 -11.20 -20.90
N ILE A 93 5.70 -10.99 -19.59
CA ILE A 93 5.34 -12.01 -18.62
C ILE A 93 3.84 -12.26 -18.82
N ALA A 94 3.48 -13.47 -19.28
CA ALA A 94 2.09 -13.90 -19.32
C ALA A 94 1.61 -14.16 -17.89
N LEU A 95 1.34 -13.07 -17.16
CA LEU A 95 0.74 -13.12 -15.84
C LEU A 95 -0.66 -13.72 -16.02
N LYS A 96 -1.03 -14.68 -15.16
CA LYS A 96 -2.39 -15.23 -15.11
C LYS A 96 -3.01 -14.84 -13.77
N PRO A 97 -3.62 -13.65 -13.65
CA PRO A 97 -4.23 -13.19 -12.41
C PRO A 97 -5.21 -14.22 -11.85
N ASP A 98 -5.08 -14.55 -10.57
CA ASP A 98 -6.09 -15.35 -9.87
C ASP A 98 -7.34 -14.50 -9.61
N PRO A 99 -8.55 -14.88 -10.10
CA PRO A 99 -9.76 -14.15 -9.80
C PRO A 99 -10.08 -14.08 -8.29
N GLU A 100 -9.67 -15.07 -7.50
CA GLU A 100 -9.92 -15.12 -6.05
C GLU A 100 -9.10 -14.08 -5.28
N LEU A 101 -7.92 -13.70 -5.77
CA LEU A 101 -7.09 -12.63 -5.19
C LEU A 101 -7.36 -11.27 -5.86
N ARG A 102 -7.64 -11.27 -7.16
CA ARG A 102 -7.85 -10.05 -7.96
C ARG A 102 -9.09 -9.29 -7.52
N GLY A 103 -10.20 -9.99 -7.25
CA GLY A 103 -11.44 -9.36 -6.80
C GLY A 103 -11.25 -8.59 -5.48
N PRO A 104 -10.81 -9.26 -4.41
CA PRO A 104 -10.50 -8.64 -3.12
C PRO A 104 -9.45 -7.53 -3.21
N PHE A 105 -8.40 -7.69 -4.02
CA PHE A 105 -7.42 -6.63 -4.28
C PHE A 105 -8.09 -5.32 -4.75
N PHE A 106 -8.91 -5.38 -5.81
CA PHE A 106 -9.56 -4.17 -6.32
C PHE A 106 -10.59 -3.60 -5.35
N ALA A 107 -11.27 -4.45 -4.57
CA ALA A 107 -12.17 -4.01 -3.51
C ALA A 107 -11.41 -3.23 -2.42
N ALA A 108 -10.27 -3.75 -1.96
CA ALA A 108 -9.41 -3.10 -0.97
C ALA A 108 -8.85 -1.77 -1.48
N VAL A 109 -8.40 -1.71 -2.75
CA VAL A 109 -7.97 -0.45 -3.37
C VAL A 109 -9.09 0.58 -3.40
N LYS A 110 -10.30 0.17 -3.80
CA LYS A 110 -11.45 1.08 -3.82
C LYS A 110 -11.77 1.60 -2.41
N GLN A 111 -11.76 0.73 -1.41
CA GLN A 111 -11.97 1.14 -0.02
C GLN A 111 -10.92 2.15 0.47
N ALA A 112 -9.64 1.93 0.14
CA ALA A 112 -8.56 2.86 0.48
C ALA A 112 -8.80 4.24 -0.14
N GLN A 113 -9.22 4.27 -1.41
CA GLN A 113 -9.54 5.52 -2.13
C GLN A 113 -10.76 6.23 -1.54
N ASP A 114 -11.84 5.52 -1.27
CA ASP A 114 -13.06 6.10 -0.68
C ASP A 114 -12.75 6.70 0.71
N ARG A 115 -11.97 6.01 1.54
CA ARG A 115 -11.52 6.50 2.85
C ARG A 115 -10.58 7.69 2.72
N ALA A 116 -9.66 7.68 1.77
CA ALA A 116 -8.75 8.80 1.52
C ALA A 116 -9.52 10.06 1.08
N GLN A 117 -10.51 9.91 0.20
CA GLN A 117 -11.38 11.03 -0.19
C GLN A 117 -12.17 11.58 0.99
N LEU A 118 -12.69 10.71 1.86
CA LEU A 118 -13.39 11.13 3.08
C LEU A 118 -12.45 11.88 4.02
N ARG A 119 -11.24 11.37 4.23
CA ARG A 119 -10.20 11.97 5.06
C ARG A 119 -9.85 13.38 4.58
N LEU A 120 -9.69 13.58 3.27
CA LEU A 120 -9.36 14.88 2.68
C LEU A 120 -10.47 15.93 2.81
N LYS A 121 -11.74 15.52 2.92
CA LYS A 121 -12.84 16.45 3.22
C LYS A 121 -12.71 17.04 4.62
N ALA A 122 -12.21 16.26 5.58
CA ALA A 122 -12.01 16.71 6.96
C ALA A 122 -10.64 17.37 7.17
N LYS A 123 -9.60 16.84 6.52
CA LYS A 123 -8.22 17.29 6.61
C LYS A 123 -7.59 17.37 5.21
N PRO A 124 -7.72 18.50 4.50
CA PRO A 124 -7.27 18.66 3.11
C PRO A 124 -5.76 18.47 2.88
N ASP A 125 -4.95 18.60 3.93
CA ASP A 125 -3.49 18.48 3.93
C ASP A 125 -2.99 17.10 4.44
N ASP A 126 -3.88 16.12 4.58
CA ASP A 126 -3.50 14.77 5.00
C ASP A 126 -2.63 14.09 3.93
N THR A 127 -1.33 14.00 4.20
CA THR A 127 -0.32 13.49 3.26
C THR A 127 -0.55 12.02 2.89
N ASN A 128 -1.03 11.20 3.84
CA ASN A 128 -1.30 9.79 3.60
C ASN A 128 -2.50 9.62 2.66
N ALA A 129 -3.57 10.39 2.87
CA ALA A 129 -4.72 10.38 1.99
C ALA A 129 -4.40 10.91 0.58
N LEU A 130 -3.59 11.97 0.47
CA LEU A 130 -3.12 12.46 -0.82
C LEU A 130 -2.30 11.40 -1.57
N ARG A 131 -1.36 10.73 -0.89
CA ARG A 131 -0.51 9.69 -1.50
C ARG A 131 -1.34 8.56 -2.11
N ILE A 132 -2.33 8.06 -1.38
CA ILE A 132 -3.22 6.97 -1.84
C ILE A 132 -3.99 7.36 -3.12
N LEU A 133 -4.41 8.62 -3.26
CA LEU A 133 -5.11 9.08 -4.46
C LEU A 133 -4.18 9.35 -5.64
N LEU A 134 -2.90 9.63 -5.41
CA LEU A 134 -1.90 9.83 -6.47
C LEU A 134 -1.42 8.50 -7.07
N GLU A 135 -1.53 7.39 -6.33
CA GLU A 135 -1.14 6.05 -6.77
C GLU A 135 -2.17 5.36 -7.71
N GLN A 136 -3.12 6.11 -8.27
CA GLN A 136 -4.12 5.60 -9.23
C GLN A 136 -3.54 4.94 -10.49
N ASN A 137 -2.26 5.13 -10.79
CA ASN A 137 -1.60 4.51 -11.93
C ASN A 137 -1.33 3.00 -11.75
N VAL A 138 -1.20 2.51 -10.51
CA VAL A 138 -0.95 1.08 -10.22
C VAL A 138 -2.12 0.20 -10.66
N THR A 139 -3.36 0.64 -10.44
CA THR A 139 -4.54 -0.11 -10.92
C THR A 139 -4.67 -0.13 -12.43
N ARG A 140 -4.07 0.84 -13.13
CA ARG A 140 -4.03 0.89 -14.59
C ARG A 140 -3.08 -0.16 -15.17
N TRP A 141 -2.05 -0.56 -14.41
CA TRP A 141 -1.12 -1.64 -14.76
C TRP A 141 -1.80 -3.01 -14.68
N CYS A 142 -2.55 -3.30 -13.62
CA CYS A 142 -3.24 -4.59 -13.45
C CYS A 142 -4.47 -4.80 -14.37
N LYS A 143 -5.01 -3.73 -14.99
CA LYS A 143 -6.15 -3.82 -15.93
C LYS A 143 -5.74 -4.03 -17.38
N ARG A 144 -4.45 -3.92 -17.69
CA ARG A 144 -3.89 -4.13 -19.03
C ARG A 144 -3.32 -5.55 -19.13
#